data_AF-A0A847JKR5-F1
#
_entry.id   AF-A0A847JKR5-F1
#
_cell.length_a   1.000
_cell.length_b   1.000
_cell.length_c   1.000
_cell.angle_alpha   90.00
_cell.angle_beta   90.00
_cell.angle_gamma   90.00
#
_symmetry.space_group_name_H-M   'P 1'
#
loop_
_entity.id
_entity.type
_entity.pdbx_description
1 polymer ?
#
loop_
_entity_poly.entity_id
_entity_poly.type
_entity_poly.pdbx_seq_one_letter_code
_entity_poly.pdbx_strand_id
1 'polypeptide(L)'
;MAKSRLHRLYNKFISSLSFSAELRKMRRELNVKIDQPESITAPPPFHPQAANRWFKRRRISIAESYLMVVRDLDSRNSSRRLTALKNLADVAFRSSSIDYPLNTARVQSALVKEVVKHRSNKRRQLELLYDFSMSTQGQHQVIRKLCDELNIIELPENGMKIGELGYAWDDHVHDVATSGRKNPTQLVLDAFIKGISSLTVAYGLVSDIDLMEE
;
A
#
# COMPACT_ATOMS: atom_id res chain seq x y z
N MET A 1 -24.89 11.95 -23.63
CA MET A 1 -25.83 12.85 -22.93
C MET A 1 -25.06 13.79 -22.01
N ALA A 2 -25.08 15.10 -22.28
CA ALA A 2 -24.39 16.10 -21.46
C ALA A 2 -25.07 16.23 -20.09
N LYS A 3 -24.35 15.91 -19.00
CA LYS A 3 -24.87 16.07 -17.64
C LYS A 3 -25.26 17.53 -17.38
N SER A 4 -26.54 17.75 -17.03
CA SER A 4 -27.13 19.05 -16.68
C SER A 4 -26.23 19.84 -15.71
N ARG A 5 -26.15 21.16 -15.88
CA ARG A 5 -25.39 22.07 -14.98
C ARG A 5 -25.80 21.88 -13.51
N LEU A 6 -27.09 21.64 -13.26
CA LEU A 6 -27.64 21.35 -11.93
C LEU A 6 -27.03 20.09 -11.33
N HIS A 7 -26.91 19.01 -12.11
CA HIS A 7 -26.32 17.76 -11.65
C HIS A 7 -24.83 17.91 -11.29
N ARG A 8 -24.09 18.74 -12.04
CA ARG A 8 -22.69 19.06 -11.69
C ARG A 8 -22.58 19.89 -10.40
N LEU A 9 -23.46 20.88 -10.21
CA LEU A 9 -23.51 21.68 -9.00
C LEU A 9 -23.87 20.84 -7.77
N TYR A 10 -24.89 19.99 -7.89
CA TYR A 10 -25.30 19.04 -6.86
C TYR A 10 -24.15 18.12 -6.44
N ASN A 11 -23.50 17.45 -7.41
CA ASN A 11 -22.38 16.56 -7.10
C ASN A 11 -21.20 17.31 -6.45
N LYS A 12 -20.94 18.55 -6.88
CA LYS A 12 -19.90 19.39 -6.26
C LYS A 12 -20.24 19.71 -4.81
N PHE A 13 -21.49 20.08 -4.54
CA PHE A 13 -21.97 20.35 -3.18
C PHE A 13 -21.88 19.12 -2.28
N ILE A 14 -22.43 17.98 -2.71
CA ILE A 14 -22.35 16.71 -1.98
C ILE A 14 -20.90 16.32 -1.73
N SER A 15 -20.01 16.40 -2.72
CA SER A 15 -18.59 16.07 -2.54
C SER A 15 -17.88 17.00 -1.54
N SER A 16 -18.34 18.24 -1.41
CA SER A 16 -17.80 19.22 -0.47
C SER A 16 -18.31 19.02 0.96
N LEU A 17 -19.43 18.32 1.15
CA LEU A 17 -19.93 17.95 2.47
C LEU A 17 -19.47 16.55 2.90
N SER A 18 -19.26 15.66 1.94
CA SER A 18 -18.98 14.23 2.21
C SER A 18 -17.61 13.94 2.85
N PHE A 19 -16.66 14.89 2.81
CA PHE A 19 -15.29 14.66 3.28
C PHE A 19 -14.77 15.80 4.13
N SER A 20 -13.97 15.49 5.15
CA SER A 20 -13.34 16.50 5.99
C SER A 20 -12.27 17.31 5.25
N ALA A 21 -11.97 18.51 5.76
CA ALA A 21 -10.87 19.33 5.25
C ALA A 21 -9.50 18.63 5.36
N GLU A 22 -9.33 17.79 6.40
CA GLU A 22 -8.12 16.99 6.60
C GLU A 22 -7.90 15.96 5.50
N LEU A 23 -8.93 15.19 5.12
CA LEU A 23 -8.81 14.20 4.04
C LEU A 23 -8.45 14.86 2.71
N ARG A 24 -9.01 16.04 2.44
CA ARG A 24 -8.65 16.82 1.23
C ARG A 24 -7.22 17.36 1.30
N LYS A 25 -6.72 17.71 2.48
CA LYS A 25 -5.32 18.10 2.68
C LYS A 25 -4.40 16.91 2.44
N MET A 26 -4.69 15.76 3.06
CA MET A 26 -3.95 14.51 2.88
C MET A 26 -3.89 14.09 1.41
N ARG A 27 -5.02 14.15 0.69
CA ARG A 27 -5.05 13.90 -0.76
C ARG A 27 -4.11 14.82 -1.53
N ARG A 28 -4.10 16.12 -1.22
CA ARG A 28 -3.23 17.08 -1.91
C ARG A 28 -1.76 16.77 -1.65
N GLU A 29 -1.38 16.53 -0.40
CA GLU A 29 -0.01 16.16 -0.02
C GLU A 29 0.44 14.86 -0.71
N LEU A 30 -0.43 13.85 -0.73
CA LEU A 30 -0.15 12.59 -1.40
C LEU A 30 -0.01 12.76 -2.91
N ASN A 31 -0.89 13.54 -3.54
CA ASN A 31 -0.80 13.80 -4.98
C ASN A 31 0.48 14.52 -5.36
N VAL A 32 0.95 15.48 -4.55
CA VAL A 32 2.25 16.13 -4.78
C VAL A 32 3.37 15.10 -4.76
N LYS A 33 3.35 14.13 -3.83
CA LYS A 33 4.35 13.06 -3.75
C LYS A 33 4.26 12.04 -4.90
N ILE A 34 3.05 11.75 -5.37
CA ILE A 34 2.84 10.93 -6.57
C ILE A 34 3.41 11.64 -7.80
N ASP A 35 3.14 12.94 -7.93
CA ASP A 35 3.57 13.75 -9.08
C ASP A 35 5.08 14.08 -9.02
N GLN A 36 5.69 14.06 -7.83
CA GLN A 36 7.11 14.36 -7.57
C GLN A 36 7.74 13.31 -6.65
N PRO A 37 8.02 12.09 -7.15
CA PRO A 37 8.53 10.99 -6.32
C PRO A 37 9.96 11.24 -5.77
N GLU A 38 10.75 12.09 -6.41
CA GLU A 38 12.08 12.51 -5.95
C GLU A 38 12.04 13.23 -4.59
N SER A 39 10.91 13.88 -4.29
CA SER A 39 10.71 14.59 -3.01
C SER A 39 10.53 13.66 -1.80
N ILE A 40 10.38 12.35 -2.04
CA ILE A 40 10.11 11.39 -0.99
C ILE A 40 11.41 11.01 -0.28
N THR A 41 11.55 11.52 0.95
CA THR A 41 12.63 11.17 1.87
C THR A 41 12.25 9.95 2.70
N ALA A 42 13.25 9.17 3.11
CA ALA A 42 13.04 8.10 4.08
C ALA A 42 12.40 8.67 5.37
N PRO A 43 11.44 7.96 5.98
CA PRO A 43 10.86 8.40 7.24
C PRO A 43 11.96 8.52 8.30
N PRO A 44 11.96 9.58 9.13
CA PRO A 44 12.96 9.74 10.17
C PRO A 44 12.87 8.61 11.21
N PRO A 45 13.98 8.30 11.91
CA PRO A 45 13.96 7.35 13.02
C PRO A 45 12.98 7.81 14.11
N PHE A 46 12.35 6.83 14.75
CA PHE A 46 11.20 7.01 15.61
C PHE A 46 11.56 7.53 17.00
N HIS A 47 10.77 8.45 17.56
CA HIS A 47 10.82 8.82 18.99
C HIS A 47 9.44 8.62 19.67
N PRO A 48 9.35 7.93 20.83
CA PRO A 48 8.09 7.54 21.47
C PRO A 48 7.13 8.69 21.90
N GLN A 49 7.61 9.92 22.05
CA GLN A 49 6.88 10.98 22.76
C GLN A 49 5.93 11.86 21.91
N ALA A 50 5.71 11.55 20.62
CA ALA A 50 4.95 12.42 19.70
C ALA A 50 3.54 11.92 19.32
N ALA A 51 2.78 11.31 20.24
CA ALA A 51 1.56 10.51 19.99
C ALA A 51 0.42 11.14 19.13
N ASN A 52 0.13 12.45 19.23
CA ASN A 52 -0.94 13.07 18.41
C ASN A 52 -0.47 13.58 17.04
N ARG A 53 0.79 14.02 16.94
CA ARG A 53 1.46 14.24 15.64
C ARG A 53 1.70 12.91 14.92
N TRP A 54 1.80 11.83 15.68
CA TRP A 54 2.09 10.48 15.21
C TRP A 54 0.99 9.86 14.38
N PHE A 55 -0.30 9.96 14.70
CA PHE A 55 -1.34 9.32 13.86
C PHE A 55 -1.45 9.95 12.46
N LYS A 56 -1.40 11.29 12.38
CA LYS A 56 -1.37 12.00 11.09
C LYS A 56 -0.08 11.73 10.34
N ARG A 57 1.07 11.71 11.04
CA ARG A 57 2.36 11.35 10.44
C ARG A 57 2.36 9.90 9.97
N ARG A 58 1.85 8.94 10.73
CA ARG A 58 1.83 7.50 10.42
C ARG A 58 1.04 7.19 9.16
N ARG A 59 -0.16 7.76 9.01
CA ARG A 59 -0.96 7.62 7.78
C ARG A 59 -0.18 8.05 6.55
N ILE A 60 0.43 9.22 6.64
CA ILE A 60 1.24 9.77 5.56
C ILE A 60 2.53 8.95 5.38
N SER A 61 3.15 8.47 6.45
CA SER A 61 4.37 7.65 6.41
C SER A 61 4.14 6.28 5.76
N ILE A 62 3.03 5.58 6.03
CA ILE A 62 2.71 4.32 5.34
C ILE A 62 2.56 4.58 3.84
N ALA A 63 1.81 5.64 3.47
CA ALA A 63 1.61 6.00 2.08
C ALA A 63 2.91 6.46 1.40
N GLU A 64 3.75 7.23 2.08
CA GLU A 64 5.09 7.63 1.64
C GLU A 64 6.01 6.44 1.44
N SER A 65 6.11 5.54 2.41
CA SER A 65 6.93 4.32 2.31
C SER A 65 6.47 3.43 1.17
N TYR A 66 5.15 3.32 0.95
CA TYR A 66 4.62 2.63 -0.23
C TYR A 66 5.01 3.36 -1.52
N LEU A 67 4.92 4.69 -1.58
CA LEU A 67 5.36 5.47 -2.74
C LEU A 67 6.87 5.38 -2.98
N MET A 68 7.69 5.23 -1.93
CA MET A 68 9.13 4.93 -2.07
C MET A 68 9.32 3.58 -2.76
N VAL A 69 8.57 2.57 -2.33
CA VAL A 69 8.60 1.25 -3.00
C VAL A 69 8.22 1.41 -4.47
N VAL A 70 7.13 2.14 -4.76
CA VAL A 70 6.66 2.41 -6.14
C VAL A 70 7.71 3.17 -6.97
N ARG A 71 8.38 4.18 -6.40
CA ARG A 71 9.43 4.95 -7.08
C ARG A 71 10.63 4.07 -7.40
N ASP A 72 11.09 3.30 -6.42
CA ASP A 72 12.32 2.52 -6.56
C ASP A 72 12.06 1.19 -7.33
N LEU A 73 10.83 0.93 -7.81
CA LEU A 73 10.49 -0.21 -8.66
C LEU A 73 11.37 -0.33 -9.90
N ASP A 74 11.58 0.77 -10.61
CA ASP A 74 12.36 0.78 -11.85
C ASP A 74 13.87 0.90 -11.60
N SER A 75 14.29 0.92 -10.33
CA SER A 75 15.72 0.96 -10.00
C SER A 75 16.36 -0.40 -10.30
N ARG A 76 17.47 -0.40 -11.03
CA ARG A 76 18.36 -1.57 -11.22
C ARG A 76 19.11 -1.97 -9.94
N ASN A 77 18.79 -1.38 -8.80
CA ASN A 77 19.52 -1.58 -7.56
C ASN A 77 18.65 -2.32 -6.55
N SER A 78 18.81 -3.65 -6.43
CA SER A 78 18.12 -4.46 -5.41
C SER A 78 18.26 -3.91 -4.01
N SER A 79 19.42 -3.38 -3.63
CA SER A 79 19.63 -2.84 -2.28
C SER A 79 18.67 -1.69 -1.98
N ARG A 80 18.40 -0.80 -2.95
CA ARG A 80 17.39 0.26 -2.80
C ARG A 80 15.98 -0.31 -2.72
N ARG A 81 15.63 -1.28 -3.58
CA ARG A 81 14.31 -1.95 -3.57
C ARG A 81 14.04 -2.65 -2.23
N LEU A 82 15.01 -3.41 -1.74
CA LEU A 82 14.97 -4.10 -0.45
C LEU A 82 14.88 -3.10 0.71
N THR A 83 15.62 -2.00 0.65
CA THR A 83 15.54 -0.94 1.67
C THR A 83 14.15 -0.30 1.70
N ALA A 84 13.56 -0.03 0.54
CA ALA A 84 12.20 0.51 0.44
C ALA A 84 11.16 -0.48 1.02
N LEU A 85 11.27 -1.77 0.69
CA LEU A 85 10.41 -2.82 1.26
C LEU A 85 10.56 -2.94 2.78
N LYS A 86 11.80 -2.93 3.29
CA LYS A 86 12.08 -2.93 4.74
C LYS A 86 11.46 -1.72 5.42
N ASN A 87 11.62 -0.52 4.86
CA ASN A 87 11.01 0.70 5.39
C ASN A 87 9.48 0.61 5.41
N LEU A 88 8.85 0.06 4.37
CA LEU A 88 7.41 -0.15 4.33
C LEU A 88 6.95 -1.14 5.42
N ALA A 89 7.63 -2.28 5.54
CA ALA A 89 7.33 -3.27 6.58
C ALA A 89 7.48 -2.67 7.98
N ASP A 90 8.58 -1.95 8.22
CA ASP A 90 8.87 -1.26 9.47
C ASP A 90 7.77 -0.30 9.88
N VAL A 91 7.21 0.45 8.94
CA VAL A 91 6.14 1.43 9.21
C VAL A 91 4.78 0.75 9.35
N ALA A 92 4.50 -0.27 8.54
CA ALA A 92 3.25 -1.02 8.57
C ALA A 92 3.08 -1.76 9.91
N PHE A 93 4.11 -2.51 10.34
CA PHE A 93 4.09 -3.34 11.55
C PHE A 93 4.44 -2.58 12.84
N ARG A 94 4.82 -1.30 12.79
CA ARG A 94 5.26 -0.50 13.98
C ARG A 94 4.20 -0.16 15.03
N SER A 95 3.05 -0.83 15.02
CA SER A 95 2.03 -0.59 16.04
C SER A 95 2.13 -1.60 17.15
N SER A 96 2.57 -1.17 18.33
CA SER A 96 2.54 -1.99 19.54
C SER A 96 1.13 -2.19 20.14
N SER A 97 0.10 -1.53 19.59
CA SER A 97 -1.26 -1.51 20.14
C SER A 97 -2.35 -1.91 19.14
N ILE A 98 -2.00 -2.61 18.06
CA ILE A 98 -3.01 -3.12 17.11
C ILE A 98 -3.23 -4.61 17.40
N ASP A 99 -4.48 -4.96 17.66
CA ASP A 99 -4.92 -6.34 17.92
C ASP A 99 -4.94 -7.22 16.66
N TYR A 100 -4.64 -6.65 15.48
CA TYR A 100 -4.82 -7.28 14.17
C TYR A 100 -3.74 -6.86 13.13
N PRO A 101 -2.44 -6.97 13.48
CA PRO A 101 -1.37 -6.26 12.79
C PRO A 101 -1.13 -6.75 11.35
N LEU A 102 -1.17 -8.05 11.09
CA LEU A 102 -0.88 -8.61 9.77
C LEU A 102 -1.91 -8.18 8.74
N ASN A 103 -3.18 -8.41 9.02
CA ASN A 103 -4.26 -8.05 8.12
C ASN A 103 -4.44 -6.53 8.02
N THR A 104 -4.18 -5.78 9.09
CA THR A 104 -4.17 -4.31 9.03
C THR A 104 -3.12 -3.80 8.05
N ALA A 105 -1.89 -4.33 8.13
CA ALA A 105 -0.83 -3.98 7.20
C ALA A 105 -1.20 -4.32 5.75
N ARG A 106 -1.77 -5.50 5.50
CA ARG A 106 -2.21 -5.94 4.17
C ARG A 106 -3.30 -5.03 3.59
N VAL A 107 -4.33 -4.73 4.37
CA VAL A 107 -5.42 -3.81 3.99
C VAL A 107 -4.88 -2.41 3.72
N GLN A 108 -3.99 -1.90 4.57
CA GLN A 108 -3.37 -0.59 4.37
C GLN A 108 -2.56 -0.53 3.07
N SER A 109 -1.74 -1.53 2.78
CA SER A 109 -0.99 -1.63 1.52
C SER A 109 -1.93 -1.68 0.31
N ALA A 110 -3.01 -2.45 0.38
CA ALA A 110 -4.01 -2.53 -0.68
C ALA A 110 -4.75 -1.21 -0.91
N LEU A 111 -5.14 -0.51 0.15
CA LEU A 111 -5.80 0.78 0.06
C LEU A 111 -4.87 1.84 -0.54
N VAL A 112 -3.62 1.92 -0.10
CA VAL A 112 -2.66 2.87 -0.68
C VAL A 112 -2.43 2.57 -2.16
N LYS A 113 -2.30 1.29 -2.55
CA LYS A 113 -2.22 0.87 -3.96
C LYS A 113 -3.40 1.42 -4.78
N GLU A 114 -4.62 1.25 -4.31
CA GLU A 114 -5.82 1.75 -5.00
C GLU A 114 -5.91 3.29 -4.98
N VAL A 115 -5.45 3.96 -3.91
CA VAL A 115 -5.37 5.43 -3.84
C VAL A 115 -4.46 6.00 -4.93
N VAL A 116 -3.30 5.36 -5.15
CA VAL A 116 -2.34 5.75 -6.19
C VAL A 116 -2.95 5.52 -7.57
N LYS A 117 -3.52 4.34 -7.80
CA LYS A 117 -4.19 3.97 -9.06
C LYS A 117 -5.35 4.91 -9.42
N HIS A 118 -6.13 5.37 -8.44
CA HIS A 118 -7.26 6.27 -8.63
C HIS A 118 -6.94 7.77 -8.50
N ARG A 119 -5.66 8.17 -8.70
CA ARG A 119 -5.18 9.56 -8.67
C ARG A 119 -6.00 10.56 -9.50
N SER A 120 -6.55 10.12 -10.64
CA SER A 120 -7.38 10.94 -11.54
C SER A 120 -8.83 11.10 -11.05
N ASN A 121 -9.35 10.16 -10.26
CA ASN A 121 -10.72 10.20 -9.73
C ASN A 121 -10.74 10.74 -8.30
N LYS A 122 -10.97 12.06 -8.17
CA LYS A 122 -10.99 12.74 -6.86
C LYS A 122 -11.95 12.12 -5.84
N ARG A 123 -13.17 11.75 -6.23
CA ARG A 123 -14.19 11.21 -5.31
C ARG A 123 -13.70 9.86 -4.77
N ARG A 124 -13.37 8.93 -5.67
CA ARG A 124 -12.90 7.59 -5.31
C ARG A 124 -11.63 7.63 -4.47
N GLN A 125 -10.69 8.51 -4.83
CA GLN A 125 -9.46 8.67 -4.07
C GLN A 125 -9.71 9.15 -2.63
N LEU A 126 -10.71 10.01 -2.41
CA LEU A 126 -11.09 10.47 -1.07
C LEU A 126 -11.81 9.39 -0.26
N GLU A 127 -12.62 8.53 -0.90
CA GLU A 127 -13.24 7.36 -0.26
C GLU A 127 -12.16 6.40 0.23
N LEU A 128 -11.22 6.04 -0.64
CA LEU A 128 -10.12 5.14 -0.29
C LEU A 128 -9.23 5.72 0.83
N LEU A 129 -8.99 7.03 0.84
CA LEU A 129 -8.26 7.70 1.93
C LEU A 129 -9.04 7.74 3.25
N TYR A 130 -10.37 7.76 3.18
CA TYR A 130 -11.22 7.62 4.35
C TYR A 130 -11.11 6.20 4.92
N ASP A 131 -11.26 5.18 4.08
CA ASP A 131 -11.13 3.77 4.46
C ASP A 131 -9.74 3.48 5.05
N PHE A 132 -8.71 4.03 4.42
CA PHE A 132 -7.33 3.98 4.92
C PHE A 132 -7.17 4.67 6.29
N SER A 133 -7.88 5.78 6.51
CA SER A 133 -7.87 6.43 7.81
C SER A 133 -8.54 5.57 8.88
N MET A 134 -9.62 4.87 8.54
CA MET A 134 -10.32 3.97 9.47
C MET A 134 -9.50 2.74 9.81
N SER A 135 -8.75 2.17 8.85
CA SER A 135 -7.90 1.00 9.09
C SER A 135 -6.71 1.27 10.01
N THR A 136 -6.34 2.54 10.25
CA THR A 136 -5.16 2.88 11.07
C THR A 136 -5.25 2.47 12.54
N GLN A 137 -6.46 2.26 13.05
CA GLN A 137 -6.68 1.80 14.42
C GLN A 137 -6.61 0.27 14.54
N GLY A 138 -6.63 -0.46 13.42
CA GLY A 138 -6.55 -1.93 13.44
C GLY A 138 -7.72 -2.64 14.12
N GLN A 139 -8.88 -1.97 14.21
CA GLN A 139 -10.08 -2.56 14.82
C GLN A 139 -10.58 -3.75 13.99
N HIS A 140 -10.77 -4.90 14.64
CA HIS A 140 -11.11 -6.18 13.99
C HIS A 140 -12.29 -6.06 13.02
N GLN A 141 -13.39 -5.45 13.46
CA GLN A 141 -14.61 -5.30 12.66
C GLN A 141 -14.37 -4.46 11.39
N VAL A 142 -13.58 -3.40 11.51
CA VAL A 142 -13.22 -2.53 10.38
C VAL A 142 -12.33 -3.28 9.41
N ILE A 143 -11.30 -3.98 9.91
CA ILE A 143 -10.36 -4.69 9.04
C ILE A 143 -11.04 -5.86 8.32
N ARG A 144 -11.86 -6.67 9.01
CA ARG A 144 -12.61 -7.75 8.37
C ARG A 144 -13.52 -7.24 7.25
N LYS A 145 -14.28 -6.17 7.53
CA LYS A 145 -15.11 -5.51 6.50
C LYS A 145 -14.27 -5.05 5.30
N LEU A 146 -13.12 -4.42 5.54
CA LEU A 146 -12.24 -3.94 4.48
C LEU A 146 -11.58 -5.09 3.70
N CYS A 147 -11.25 -6.20 4.36
CA CYS A 147 -10.80 -7.42 3.69
C CYS A 147 -11.85 -7.89 2.68
N ASP A 148 -13.12 -7.98 3.10
CA ASP A 148 -14.23 -8.37 2.22
C ASP A 148 -14.40 -7.38 1.04
N GLU A 149 -14.45 -6.08 1.33
CA GLU A 149 -14.61 -5.04 0.29
C GLU A 149 -13.45 -4.99 -0.72
N LEU A 150 -12.24 -5.36 -0.29
CA LEU A 150 -11.04 -5.41 -1.13
C LEU A 150 -10.81 -6.79 -1.76
N ASN A 151 -11.66 -7.78 -1.48
CA ASN A 151 -11.49 -9.19 -1.88
C ASN A 151 -10.15 -9.77 -1.41
N ILE A 152 -9.78 -9.49 -0.16
CA ILE A 152 -8.57 -9.99 0.49
C ILE A 152 -8.99 -11.07 1.48
N ILE A 153 -8.39 -12.25 1.37
CA ILE A 153 -8.62 -13.34 2.33
C ILE A 153 -8.01 -12.96 3.67
N GLU A 154 -8.80 -13.05 4.73
CA GLU A 154 -8.37 -12.86 6.12
C GLU A 154 -7.37 -13.97 6.52
N LEU A 155 -6.22 -13.58 7.06
CA LEU A 155 -5.20 -14.50 7.56
C LEU A 155 -5.25 -14.63 9.09
N PRO A 156 -4.81 -15.76 9.66
CA PRO A 156 -4.74 -15.92 11.11
C PRO A 156 -3.68 -15.00 11.74
N GLU A 157 -4.05 -14.29 12.81
CA GLU A 157 -3.16 -13.40 13.59
C GLU A 157 -2.44 -14.15 14.73
N ASN A 158 -1.75 -15.24 14.40
CA ASN A 158 -1.10 -16.10 15.40
C ASN A 158 0.30 -15.59 15.80
N GLY A 159 0.67 -14.37 15.40
CA GLY A 159 2.02 -13.80 15.57
C GLY A 159 3.10 -14.40 14.65
N MET A 160 2.72 -15.33 13.77
CA MET A 160 3.62 -15.94 12.78
C MET A 160 3.88 -15.00 11.61
N LYS A 161 5.06 -15.12 10.98
CA LYS A 161 5.30 -14.42 9.72
C LYS A 161 4.47 -15.06 8.60
N ILE A 162 4.08 -14.25 7.61
CA ILE A 162 3.30 -14.74 6.47
C ILE A 162 3.94 -15.95 5.77
N GLY A 163 5.28 -15.96 5.64
CA GLY A 163 6.01 -17.07 5.03
C GLY A 163 6.02 -18.37 5.85
N GLU A 164 5.71 -18.28 7.14
CA GLU A 164 5.64 -19.43 8.06
C GLU A 164 4.23 -20.03 8.11
N LEU A 165 3.22 -19.37 7.53
CA LEU A 165 1.83 -19.84 7.56
C LEU A 165 1.63 -21.12 6.75
N GLY A 166 2.41 -21.35 5.69
CA GLY A 166 2.32 -22.56 4.87
C GLY A 166 1.03 -22.70 4.05
N TYR A 167 0.25 -21.64 3.88
CA TYR A 167 -0.96 -21.62 3.07
C TYR A 167 -0.87 -20.55 1.97
N ALA A 168 -1.46 -20.84 0.80
CA ALA A 168 -1.41 -20.02 -0.42
C ALA A 168 0.03 -19.83 -0.95
N TRP A 169 0.37 -20.57 -2.00
CA TRP A 169 1.66 -20.47 -2.69
C TRP A 169 1.44 -20.29 -4.20
N ASP A 170 2.42 -19.70 -4.86
CA ASP A 170 2.47 -19.58 -6.31
C ASP A 170 3.88 -19.93 -6.79
N ASP A 171 4.04 -21.15 -7.30
CA ASP A 171 5.34 -21.73 -7.63
C ASP A 171 5.82 -21.38 -9.05
N HIS A 172 5.05 -20.59 -9.80
CA HIS A 172 5.38 -20.32 -11.20
C HIS A 172 4.94 -18.92 -11.62
N VAL A 173 5.75 -17.93 -11.28
CA VAL A 173 5.51 -16.53 -11.67
C VAL A 173 6.67 -16.01 -12.51
N HIS A 174 6.35 -15.22 -13.53
CA HIS A 174 7.34 -14.49 -14.32
C HIS A 174 7.38 -13.02 -13.91
N ASP A 175 8.59 -12.47 -13.84
CA ASP A 175 8.85 -11.05 -13.60
C ASP A 175 9.25 -10.33 -14.89
N VAL A 176 9.59 -9.04 -14.80
CA VAL A 176 10.02 -8.22 -15.96
C VAL A 176 11.33 -8.69 -16.61
N ALA A 177 12.17 -9.45 -15.91
CA ALA A 177 13.41 -9.99 -16.45
C ALA A 177 13.15 -11.12 -17.47
N THR A 178 11.96 -11.74 -17.41
CA THR A 178 11.57 -12.85 -18.28
C THR A 178 10.38 -12.45 -19.18
N SER A 179 9.19 -12.99 -18.93
CA SER A 179 7.97 -12.73 -19.71
C SER A 179 6.90 -11.96 -18.92
N GLY A 180 7.19 -11.63 -17.67
CA GLY A 180 6.27 -10.96 -16.76
C GLY A 180 6.17 -9.46 -16.97
N ARG A 181 5.13 -8.86 -16.38
CA ARG A 181 4.87 -7.41 -16.42
C ARG A 181 5.19 -6.70 -15.12
N LYS A 182 5.58 -7.44 -14.09
CA LYS A 182 5.80 -6.93 -12.73
C LYS A 182 7.21 -7.27 -12.31
N ASN A 183 7.90 -6.30 -11.71
CA ASN A 183 9.22 -6.58 -11.15
C ASN A 183 9.11 -7.41 -9.86
N PRO A 184 10.22 -7.99 -9.38
CA PRO A 184 10.21 -8.80 -8.17
C PRO A 184 9.61 -8.08 -6.95
N THR A 185 9.88 -6.78 -6.79
CA THR A 185 9.33 -5.96 -5.70
C THR A 185 7.80 -5.87 -5.74
N GLN A 186 7.21 -5.67 -6.93
CA GLN A 186 5.76 -5.67 -7.14
C GLN A 186 5.17 -7.05 -6.90
N LEU A 187 5.85 -8.12 -7.30
CA LEU A 187 5.42 -9.49 -7.04
C LEU A 187 5.33 -9.76 -5.54
N VAL A 188 6.38 -9.42 -4.78
CA VAL A 188 6.41 -9.55 -3.32
C VAL A 188 5.30 -8.74 -2.65
N LEU A 189 5.09 -7.49 -3.07
CA LEU A 189 4.06 -6.62 -2.51
C LEU A 189 2.64 -7.14 -2.80
N ASP A 190 2.40 -7.64 -4.01
CA ASP A 190 1.13 -8.22 -4.39
C ASP A 190 0.87 -9.55 -3.69
N ALA A 191 1.90 -10.39 -3.54
CA ALA A 191 1.84 -11.62 -2.75
C ALA A 191 1.48 -11.32 -1.29
N PHE A 192 2.13 -10.33 -0.69
CA PHE A 192 1.84 -9.88 0.67
C PHE A 192 0.37 -9.44 0.83
N ILE A 193 -0.12 -8.57 -0.06
CA ILE A 193 -1.53 -8.12 -0.04
C ILE A 193 -2.47 -9.33 -0.16
N LYS A 194 -2.21 -10.24 -1.10
CA LYS A 194 -3.04 -11.43 -1.33
C LYS A 194 -2.96 -12.46 -0.22
N GLY A 195 -1.93 -12.43 0.61
CA GLY A 195 -1.74 -13.41 1.67
C GLY A 195 -1.01 -14.67 1.21
N ILE A 196 -0.20 -14.58 0.15
CA ILE A 196 0.59 -15.70 -0.39
C ILE A 196 1.84 -15.87 0.49
N SER A 197 2.03 -17.07 1.05
CA SER A 197 3.17 -17.38 1.93
C SER A 197 4.47 -17.63 1.18
N SER A 198 4.40 -18.16 -0.04
CA SER A 198 5.57 -18.46 -0.88
C SER A 198 5.32 -18.11 -2.34
N LEU A 199 6.32 -17.52 -2.99
CA LEU A 199 6.29 -17.18 -4.40
C LEU A 199 7.63 -17.60 -5.04
N THR A 200 7.56 -18.39 -6.10
CA THR A 200 8.72 -18.82 -6.87
C THR A 200 8.72 -18.10 -8.22
N VAL A 201 9.77 -17.32 -8.47
CA VAL A 201 9.96 -16.64 -9.76
C VAL A 201 10.69 -17.60 -10.70
N ALA A 202 10.06 -17.94 -11.81
CA ALA A 202 10.56 -18.88 -12.80
C ALA A 202 11.35 -18.15 -13.89
N TYR A 203 12.64 -18.52 -14.01
CA TYR A 203 13.54 -18.09 -15.07
C TYR A 203 13.75 -19.24 -16.05
N GLY A 204 13.68 -18.93 -17.34
CA GLY A 204 13.56 -19.94 -18.39
C GLY A 204 14.85 -20.25 -19.13
N LEU A 205 15.81 -19.32 -19.12
CA LEU A 205 17.04 -19.40 -19.91
C LEU A 205 18.28 -19.27 -19.02
N VAL A 206 19.38 -19.90 -19.45
CA VAL A 206 20.69 -19.78 -18.77
C VAL A 206 21.20 -18.34 -18.81
N SER A 207 20.83 -17.57 -19.83
CA SER A 207 21.13 -16.13 -19.92
C SER A 207 20.45 -15.30 -18.84
N ASP A 208 19.45 -15.85 -18.14
CA ASP A 208 18.70 -15.12 -17.12
C ASP A 208 19.38 -15.18 -15.74
N ILE A 209 20.47 -15.93 -15.59
CA ILE A 209 21.19 -16.09 -14.30
C ILE A 209 21.65 -14.75 -13.74
N ASP A 210 22.21 -13.88 -14.58
CA ASP A 210 22.67 -12.55 -14.16
C ASP A 210 21.50 -11.68 -13.65
N LEU A 211 20.28 -11.94 -14.11
CA LEU A 211 19.07 -11.25 -13.68
C LEU A 211 18.52 -11.80 -12.35
N MET A 212 18.92 -13.02 -11.95
CA MET A 212 18.58 -13.59 -10.64
C MET A 212 19.41 -12.97 -9.52
N GLU A 213 20.62 -12.49 -9.82
CA GLU A 213 21.56 -11.92 -8.85
C GLU A 213 21.37 -10.41 -8.60
N GLU A 214 20.59 -9.71 -9.44
CA GLU A 214 20.41 -8.24 -9.42
C GLU A 214 19.23 -7.72 -8.58
#